data_AF-A0AAE0B301-F1
#
_entry.id   AF-A0AAE0B301-F1
#
_cell.length_a   1.000
_cell.length_b   1.000
_cell.length_c   1.000
_cell.angle_alpha   90.00
_cell.angle_beta   90.00
_cell.angle_gamma   90.00
#
_symmetry.space_group_name_H-M   'P 1'
#
loop_
_entity.id
_entity.type
_entity.pdbx_description
1 polymer ?
#
loop_
_entity_poly.entity_id
_entity_poly.type
_entity_poly.pdbx_seq_one_letter_code
_entity_poly.pdbx_strand_id
1 'polypeptide(L)'
;MGNATSCVPLIISNNGVVKVLYSDGITLQVYTKPLKVAELMLENPGKFVCDSSSLGVGNRIQGLSADEELERRKFYFVLSMEMLYSVLTHEEMSSLSYKASRALKKHVSYSNNLGKIFPEFCLFPSEATKRVEMIDFPPPPENDDGSAVRVERLYSKQRSWKPALETIVETTPSKL
;
A
#
# COMPACT_ATOMS: atom_id res chain seq x y z
N MET A 1 44.32 -19.47 3.98
CA MET A 1 43.70 -19.40 2.64
C MET A 1 42.20 -19.56 2.86
N GLY A 2 41.46 -18.46 2.91
CA GLY A 2 40.04 -18.45 3.30
C GLY A 2 39.34 -17.29 2.61
N ASN A 3 38.84 -17.58 1.41
CA ASN A 3 37.99 -16.72 0.60
C ASN A 3 36.56 -16.82 1.14
N ALA A 4 36.24 -15.96 2.12
CA ALA A 4 34.86 -15.74 2.52
C ALA A 4 34.13 -15.06 1.36
N THR A 5 33.14 -15.79 0.83
CA THR A 5 32.15 -15.36 -0.14
C THR A 5 31.62 -13.97 0.22
N SER A 6 32.00 -12.99 -0.60
CA SER A 6 31.43 -11.66 -0.61
C SER A 6 29.94 -11.78 -0.97
N CYS A 7 29.07 -11.46 -0.02
CA CYS A 7 27.68 -11.12 -0.33
C CYS A 7 27.73 -9.81 -1.11
N VAL A 8 27.69 -9.90 -2.44
CA VAL A 8 27.49 -8.73 -3.29
C VAL A 8 26.14 -8.16 -2.88
N PRO A 9 26.06 -6.91 -2.39
CA PRO A 9 24.77 -6.25 -2.21
C PRO A 9 24.09 -6.33 -3.57
N LEU A 10 22.93 -6.98 -3.66
CA LEU A 10 22.13 -6.92 -4.88
C LEU A 10 21.96 -5.44 -5.16
N ILE A 11 22.68 -4.95 -6.18
CA ILE A 11 22.40 -3.66 -6.77
C ILE A 11 21.03 -3.90 -7.37
N ILE A 12 19.98 -3.60 -6.60
CA ILE A 12 18.59 -3.67 -7.05
C ILE A 12 18.45 -2.48 -7.98
N SER A 13 19.08 -2.60 -9.15
CA SER A 13 18.79 -1.78 -10.31
C SER A 13 17.31 -1.96 -10.52
N ASN A 14 16.57 -0.86 -10.34
CA ASN A 14 15.11 -0.78 -10.28
C ASN A 14 14.44 -1.22 -11.61
N ASN A 15 15.22 -1.77 -12.55
CA ASN A 15 14.87 -2.00 -13.93
C ASN A 15 14.15 -3.33 -14.20
N GLY A 16 14.04 -4.23 -13.23
CA GLY A 16 13.46 -5.56 -13.46
C GLY A 16 12.65 -6.17 -12.32
N VAL A 17 12.37 -5.44 -11.24
CA VAL A 17 11.72 -5.99 -10.05
C VAL A 17 10.32 -5.42 -9.82
N VAL A 18 9.45 -6.23 -9.26
CA VAL A 18 8.12 -5.85 -8.75
C VAL A 18 8.22 -5.65 -7.25
N LYS A 19 7.64 -4.58 -6.71
CA LYS A 19 7.63 -4.30 -5.27
C LYS A 19 6.20 -4.36 -4.74
N VAL A 20 5.98 -5.13 -3.68
CA VAL A 20 4.66 -5.34 -3.08
C VAL A 20 4.74 -5.06 -1.59
N LEU A 21 3.95 -4.10 -1.11
CA LEU A 21 3.81 -3.79 0.31
C LEU A 21 2.53 -4.39 0.86
N TYR A 22 2.64 -5.12 1.96
CA TYR A 22 1.51 -5.80 2.58
C TYR A 22 0.74 -4.89 3.55
N SER A 23 -0.51 -5.27 3.86
CA SER A 23 -1.41 -4.49 4.72
C SER A 23 -0.84 -4.22 6.12
N ASP A 24 0.06 -5.09 6.59
CA ASP A 24 0.81 -4.94 7.84
C ASP A 24 1.64 -3.63 7.88
N GLY A 25 1.92 -3.05 6.71
CA GLY A 25 2.67 -1.80 6.56
C GLY A 25 4.15 -1.92 6.89
N ILE A 26 4.65 -3.14 7.06
CA ILE A 26 6.01 -3.44 7.46
C ILE A 26 6.70 -4.32 6.42
N THR A 27 5.98 -5.32 5.89
CA THR A 27 6.55 -6.30 4.99
C THR A 27 6.52 -5.79 3.56
N LEU A 28 7.72 -5.54 3.01
CA LEU A 28 7.94 -5.25 1.60
C LEU A 28 8.60 -6.47 0.96
N GLN A 29 7.93 -7.08 -0.02
CA GLN A 29 8.52 -8.14 -0.84
C GLN A 29 8.91 -7.62 -2.21
N VAL A 30 10.02 -8.14 -2.72
CA VAL A 30 10.57 -7.80 -4.03
C VAL A 30 10.67 -9.05 -4.87
N TYR A 31 9.96 -9.06 -6.00
CA TYR A 31 9.92 -10.18 -6.92
C TYR A 31 10.71 -9.86 -8.18
N THR A 32 11.57 -10.79 -8.59
CA THR A 32 12.37 -10.71 -9.83
C THR A 32 11.72 -11.50 -10.97
N LYS A 33 10.84 -12.44 -10.65
CA LYS A 33 10.09 -13.25 -11.61
C LYS A 33 8.73 -12.59 -11.92
N PRO A 34 8.14 -12.85 -13.10
CA PRO A 34 6.73 -12.52 -13.35
C PRO A 34 5.86 -13.09 -12.23
N LEU A 35 4.91 -12.30 -11.75
CA LEU A 35 4.04 -12.66 -10.65
C LEU A 35 2.61 -12.27 -11.00
N LYS A 36 1.67 -13.22 -10.88
CA LYS A 36 0.25 -12.93 -11.09
C LYS A 36 -0.40 -12.38 -9.83
N VAL A 37 -1.39 -11.52 -10.02
CA VAL A 37 -2.21 -10.99 -8.92
C VAL A 37 -2.89 -12.12 -8.15
N ALA A 38 -3.39 -13.15 -8.86
CA ALA A 38 -3.99 -14.34 -8.24
C ALA A 38 -3.07 -15.02 -7.21
N GLU A 39 -1.76 -15.08 -7.45
CA GLU A 39 -0.81 -15.73 -6.54
C GLU A 39 -0.74 -14.98 -5.20
N LEU A 40 -0.69 -13.65 -5.24
CA LEU A 40 -0.73 -12.81 -4.04
C LEU A 40 -2.07 -12.93 -3.30
N MET A 41 -3.19 -12.95 -4.04
CA MET A 41 -4.52 -13.06 -3.45
C MET A 41 -4.78 -14.43 -2.83
N LEU A 42 -4.19 -15.50 -3.39
CA LEU A 42 -4.29 -16.85 -2.85
C LEU A 42 -3.55 -16.98 -1.51
N GLU A 43 -2.37 -16.37 -1.40
CA GLU A 43 -1.60 -16.34 -0.15
C GLU A 43 -2.23 -15.43 0.92
N ASN A 44 -3.03 -14.44 0.50
CA ASN A 44 -3.61 -13.42 1.37
C ASN A 44 -5.14 -13.36 1.22
N PRO A 45 -5.88 -14.31 1.81
CA PRO A 45 -7.33 -14.35 1.70
C PRO A 45 -7.98 -13.09 2.30
N GLY A 46 -9.05 -12.60 1.66
CA GLY A 46 -9.74 -11.39 2.08
C GLY A 46 -8.97 -10.09 1.80
N LYS A 47 -7.88 -10.16 1.04
CA LYS A 47 -7.10 -9.01 0.57
C LYS A 47 -7.17 -8.88 -0.96
N PHE A 48 -6.88 -7.69 -1.46
CA PHE A 48 -6.75 -7.40 -2.89
C PHE A 48 -5.46 -6.62 -3.16
N VAL A 49 -5.03 -6.64 -4.43
CA VAL A 49 -3.83 -5.92 -4.89
C VAL A 49 -4.24 -4.66 -5.64
N CYS A 50 -3.58 -3.53 -5.39
CA CYS A 50 -3.77 -2.30 -6.16
C CYS A 50 -2.45 -1.66 -6.58
N ASP A 51 -2.46 -1.00 -7.73
CA ASP A 51 -1.33 -0.20 -8.22
C ASP A 51 -1.24 1.12 -7.44
N SER A 52 -0.06 1.43 -6.90
CA SER A 52 0.18 2.68 -6.17
C SER A 52 -0.09 3.94 -6.98
N SER A 53 0.10 3.90 -8.30
CA SER A 53 -0.13 5.04 -9.19
C SER A 53 -1.61 5.37 -9.37
N SER A 54 -2.50 4.43 -9.07
CA SER A 54 -3.96 4.62 -9.13
C SER A 54 -4.54 5.23 -7.86
N LEU A 55 -3.77 5.30 -6.78
CA LEU A 55 -4.22 5.82 -5.49
C LEU A 55 -4.20 7.34 -5.47
N GLY A 56 -5.35 7.96 -5.20
CA GLY A 56 -5.48 9.41 -5.06
C GLY A 56 -6.55 9.76 -4.03
N VAL A 57 -6.32 10.83 -3.26
CA VAL A 57 -7.30 11.32 -2.27
C VAL A 57 -8.59 11.73 -2.98
N GLY A 58 -9.73 11.29 -2.46
CA GLY A 58 -11.05 11.51 -3.04
C GLY A 58 -11.40 10.51 -4.15
N ASN A 59 -10.46 9.70 -4.62
CA ASN A 59 -10.72 8.68 -5.64
C ASN A 59 -11.11 7.35 -5.00
N ARG A 60 -11.87 6.53 -5.74
CA ARG A 60 -12.15 5.16 -5.34
C ARG A 60 -10.93 4.29 -5.55
N ILE A 61 -10.60 3.48 -4.55
CA ILE A 61 -9.50 2.51 -4.65
C ILE A 61 -9.92 1.38 -5.58
N GLN A 62 -9.12 1.14 -6.62
CA GLN A 62 -9.35 0.05 -7.58
C GLN A 62 -8.39 -1.10 -7.31
N GLY A 63 -8.92 -2.32 -7.31
CA GLY A 63 -8.11 -3.54 -7.31
C GLY A 63 -7.77 -3.98 -8.73
N LEU A 64 -6.63 -4.64 -8.88
CA LEU A 64 -6.26 -5.35 -10.10
C LEU A 64 -7.04 -6.66 -10.20
N SER A 65 -7.30 -7.12 -11.42
CA SER A 65 -7.91 -8.43 -11.65
C SER A 65 -6.92 -9.54 -11.31
N ALA A 66 -7.43 -10.68 -10.82
CA ALA A 66 -6.62 -11.84 -10.47
C ALA A 66 -5.82 -12.40 -11.67
N ASP A 67 -6.33 -12.22 -12.89
CA ASP A 67 -5.71 -12.69 -14.13
C ASP A 67 -4.55 -11.81 -14.61
N GLU A 68 -4.40 -10.60 -14.04
CA GLU A 68 -3.34 -9.67 -14.42
C GLU A 68 -1.97 -10.10 -13.88
N GLU A 69 -0.94 -9.82 -14.66
CA GLU A 69 0.46 -9.97 -14.26
C GLU A 69 1.02 -8.64 -13.78
N LEU A 70 1.75 -8.66 -12.67
CA LEU A 70 2.36 -7.45 -12.13
C LEU A 70 3.50 -6.97 -13.01
N GLU A 71 3.39 -5.72 -13.46
CA GLU A 71 4.43 -5.08 -14.24
C GLU A 71 5.68 -4.79 -13.40
N ARG A 72 6.84 -5.04 -14.01
CA ARG A 72 8.14 -4.69 -13.44
C ARG A 72 8.25 -3.17 -13.27
N ARG A 73 9.07 -2.76 -12.31
CA ARG A 73 9.34 -1.35 -11.94
C ARG A 73 8.15 -0.62 -11.31
N LYS A 74 7.01 -1.28 -11.13
CA LYS A 74 5.86 -0.75 -10.40
C LYS A 74 5.86 -1.17 -8.94
N PHE A 75 5.09 -0.41 -8.16
CA PHE A 75 4.87 -0.63 -6.74
C PHE A 75 3.38 -0.89 -6.49
N TYR A 76 3.10 -1.94 -5.74
CA TYR A 76 1.74 -2.39 -5.45
C TYR A 76 1.51 -2.47 -3.94
N PHE A 77 0.25 -2.31 -3.54
CA PHE A 77 -0.19 -2.55 -2.17
C PHE A 77 -1.12 -3.76 -2.13
N VAL A 78 -0.98 -4.58 -1.08
CA VAL A 78 -1.98 -5.59 -0.71
C VAL A 78 -2.82 -4.99 0.41
N LEU A 79 -4.10 -4.75 0.16
CA LEU A 79 -5.04 -4.06 1.06
C LEU A 79 -6.21 -4.96 1.43
N SER A 80 -6.91 -4.63 2.53
CA SER A 80 -8.12 -5.34 2.95
C SER A 80 -9.26 -5.15 1.97
N MET A 81 -10.04 -6.20 1.65
CA MET A 81 -11.22 -6.10 0.78
C MET A 81 -12.25 -5.05 1.25
N GLU A 82 -12.28 -4.71 2.54
CA GLU A 82 -13.10 -3.61 3.06
C GLU A 82 -12.76 -2.24 2.45
N MET A 83 -11.56 -2.07 1.89
CA MET A 83 -11.13 -0.84 1.23
C MET A 83 -11.47 -0.81 -0.26
N LEU A 84 -11.83 -1.96 -0.86
CA LEU A 84 -12.08 -2.05 -2.29
C LEU A 84 -13.26 -1.16 -2.69
N TYR A 85 -13.06 -0.32 -3.70
CA TYR A 85 -14.01 0.69 -4.19
C TYR A 85 -14.45 1.76 -3.19
N SER A 86 -13.83 1.79 -2.02
CA SER A 86 -14.02 2.87 -1.06
C SER A 86 -13.29 4.13 -1.49
N VAL A 87 -13.78 5.30 -1.06
CA VAL A 87 -13.12 6.58 -1.32
C VAL A 87 -11.92 6.72 -0.40
N LEU A 88 -10.74 6.94 -0.98
CA LEU A 88 -9.50 7.12 -0.24
C LEU A 88 -9.46 8.51 0.38
N THR A 89 -9.37 8.58 1.70
CA THR A 89 -9.26 9.84 2.44
C THR A 89 -7.81 10.31 2.56
N HIS A 90 -7.63 11.57 2.97
CA HIS A 90 -6.31 12.14 3.17
C HIS A 90 -5.50 11.39 4.23
N GLU A 91 -6.12 11.06 5.37
CA GLU A 91 -5.46 10.33 6.48
C GLU A 91 -4.99 8.94 6.03
N GLU A 92 -5.82 8.22 5.27
CA GLU A 92 -5.47 6.91 4.75
C GLU A 92 -4.32 6.98 3.75
N MET A 93 -4.32 7.97 2.85
CA MET A 93 -3.23 8.19 1.90
C MET A 93 -1.91 8.58 2.60
N SER A 94 -1.98 9.44 3.62
CA SER A 94 -0.81 9.77 4.46
C SER A 94 -0.26 8.54 5.17
N SER A 95 -1.14 7.66 5.67
CA SER A 95 -0.73 6.40 6.31
C SER A 95 -0.04 5.44 5.34
N LEU A 96 -0.62 5.24 4.15
CA LEU A 96 -0.05 4.37 3.11
C LEU A 96 1.31 4.89 2.62
N SER A 97 1.43 6.19 2.35
CA SER A 97 2.69 6.81 1.91
C SER A 97 3.77 6.75 2.98
N TYR A 98 3.42 6.95 4.26
CA TYR A 98 4.35 6.80 5.38
C TYR A 98 4.86 5.36 5.52
N LYS A 99 3.95 4.38 5.47
CA LYS A 99 4.29 2.94 5.50
C LYS A 99 5.23 2.56 4.34
N ALA A 100 4.87 2.97 3.12
CA ALA A 100 5.70 2.73 1.94
C ALA A 100 7.09 3.36 2.08
N SER A 101 7.18 4.59 2.56
CA SER A 101 8.45 5.29 2.79
C SER A 101 9.32 4.56 3.82
N ARG A 102 8.74 4.09 4.93
CA ARG A 102 9.50 3.32 5.94
C ARG A 102 9.98 1.98 5.42
N ALA A 103 9.11 1.24 4.75
CA ALA A 103 9.44 -0.08 4.21
C ALA A 103 10.53 0.03 3.13
N LEU A 104 10.41 1.03 2.24
CA LEU A 104 11.45 1.34 1.26
C LEU A 104 12.74 1.80 1.93
N LYS A 105 12.70 2.69 2.93
CA LYS A 105 13.91 3.12 3.66
C LYS A 105 14.64 1.95 4.31
N LYS A 106 13.93 1.01 4.96
CA LYS A 106 14.55 -0.22 5.49
C LYS A 106 15.25 -1.00 4.40
N HIS A 107 14.59 -1.17 3.27
CA HIS A 107 15.14 -1.89 2.12
C HIS A 107 16.31 -1.14 1.44
N VAL A 108 16.30 0.20 1.46
CA VAL A 108 17.34 1.08 0.89
C VAL A 108 18.50 1.31 1.87
N SER A 109 18.33 1.18 3.18
CA SER A 109 19.47 1.16 4.12
C SER A 109 20.38 -0.06 3.91
N TYR A 110 19.87 -1.13 3.29
CA TYR A 110 20.71 -2.24 2.80
C TYR A 110 21.25 -2.02 1.38
N SER A 111 20.74 -1.03 0.65
CA SER A 111 21.17 -0.70 -0.71
C SER A 111 21.09 0.82 -0.90
N ASN A 112 22.17 1.53 -0.54
CA ASN A 112 22.31 2.96 -0.76
C ASN A 112 21.77 3.32 -2.17
N ASN A 113 21.06 4.44 -2.33
CA ASN A 113 20.70 5.11 -3.60
C ASN A 113 19.29 4.88 -4.22
N LEU A 114 18.17 5.08 -3.51
CA LEU A 114 16.81 5.00 -4.12
C LEU A 114 15.87 6.19 -3.87
N GLY A 115 16.43 7.40 -3.87
CA GLY A 115 15.71 8.66 -3.62
C GLY A 115 14.79 9.19 -4.73
N LYS A 116 14.17 8.35 -5.59
CA LYS A 116 13.39 8.83 -6.75
C LYS A 116 12.09 8.07 -7.11
N ILE A 117 11.48 7.29 -6.22
CA ILE A 117 10.31 6.45 -6.58
C ILE A 117 8.97 7.21 -6.65
N PHE A 118 8.89 8.50 -6.32
CA PHE A 118 7.64 9.26 -6.50
C PHE A 118 7.88 10.50 -7.37
N PRO A 119 7.30 10.58 -8.59
CA PRO A 119 7.37 11.78 -9.42
C PRO A 119 6.36 12.88 -9.05
N GLU A 120 5.68 12.83 -7.89
CA GLU A 120 4.77 13.92 -7.49
C GLU A 120 4.58 14.15 -5.97
N PHE A 121 5.29 13.43 -5.10
CA PHE A 121 5.32 13.74 -3.67
C PHE A 121 6.71 14.21 -3.27
N CYS A 122 7.01 15.47 -3.61
CA CYS A 122 8.10 16.22 -3.02
C CYS A 122 7.81 16.50 -1.54
N LEU A 123 7.96 15.51 -0.66
CA LEU A 123 8.31 15.80 0.73
C LEU A 123 9.84 15.93 0.81
N PHE A 124 10.26 17.18 0.62
CA PHE A 124 11.55 17.82 0.88
C PHE A 124 12.73 16.94 1.33
N PRO A 125 13.87 16.99 0.61
CA PRO A 125 15.15 16.65 1.20
C PRO A 125 15.60 17.80 2.11
N SER A 126 15.82 17.54 3.38
CA SER A 126 16.72 18.41 4.16
C SER A 126 17.39 17.60 5.26
N GLU A 127 18.57 17.10 4.95
CA GLU A 127 19.64 17.21 5.93
C GLU A 127 19.99 18.69 6.03
N ALA A 128 19.63 19.31 7.15
CA ALA A 128 20.40 20.40 7.77
C ALA A 128 19.70 20.83 9.07
N THR A 129 20.36 20.54 10.18
CA THR A 129 20.23 21.27 11.44
C THR A 129 20.11 22.77 11.20
N LYS A 130 18.94 23.36 11.51
CA LYS A 130 18.78 24.66 12.22
C LYS A 130 17.30 24.95 12.49
N ARG A 131 17.05 25.30 13.76
CA ARG A 131 15.77 25.69 14.38
C ARG A 131 15.01 26.73 13.55
N VAL A 132 13.72 26.47 13.31
CA VAL A 132 12.62 27.46 13.46
C VAL A 132 11.38 26.69 13.91
N GLU A 133 10.79 27.13 15.02
CA GLU A 133 9.57 26.60 15.64
C GLU A 133 8.38 26.81 14.71
N MET A 134 7.62 25.75 14.40
CA MET A 134 6.22 25.87 13.98
C MET A 134 5.46 24.55 14.20
N ILE A 135 4.58 24.62 15.21
CA ILE A 135 3.38 23.80 15.48
C ILE A 135 3.65 22.30 15.63
N ASP A 136 3.87 21.96 16.90
CA ASP A 136 4.03 20.65 17.49
C ASP A 136 2.80 19.76 17.23
N PHE A 137 2.84 18.95 16.17
CA PHE A 137 2.13 17.68 16.19
C PHE A 137 3.09 16.66 16.79
N PRO A 138 2.85 16.18 18.02
CA PRO A 138 3.77 15.25 18.65
C PRO A 138 3.88 13.99 17.76
N PRO A 139 5.10 13.47 17.54
CA PRO A 139 5.25 12.18 16.88
C PRO A 139 4.41 11.15 17.64
N PRO A 140 3.59 10.33 16.95
CA PRO A 140 2.81 9.31 17.63
C PRO A 140 3.79 8.41 18.40
N PRO A 141 3.47 8.07 19.67
CA PRO A 141 4.39 7.36 20.54
C PRO A 141 4.83 6.06 19.90
N GLU A 142 6.15 5.83 19.92
CA GLU A 142 6.84 4.61 19.52
C GLU A 142 6.45 3.45 20.45
N ASN A 143 5.21 2.96 20.33
CA ASN A 143 4.76 1.72 20.94
C ASN A 143 4.48 0.72 19.80
N ASP A 144 5.33 -0.30 19.75
CA ASP A 144 5.60 -1.24 18.66
C ASP A 144 4.56 -2.37 18.50
N ASP A 145 3.28 -2.18 18.82
CA ASP A 145 2.32 -3.31 18.75
C ASP A 145 0.88 -2.99 18.30
N GLY A 146 0.50 -1.71 18.12
CA GLY A 146 -0.93 -1.35 17.98
C GLY A 146 -1.38 -0.67 16.68
N SER A 147 -0.47 -0.25 15.80
CA SER A 147 -0.80 0.68 14.71
C SER A 147 -1.58 0.02 13.55
N ALA A 148 -1.21 -1.20 13.16
CA ALA A 148 -1.93 -1.95 12.11
C ALA A 148 -3.40 -2.18 12.49
N VAL A 149 -3.65 -2.59 13.74
CA VAL A 149 -5.00 -2.82 14.28
C VAL A 149 -5.80 -1.52 14.38
N ARG A 150 -5.17 -0.39 14.69
CA ARG A 150 -5.85 0.92 14.72
C ARG A 150 -6.24 1.37 13.32
N VAL A 151 -5.36 1.24 12.33
CA VAL A 151 -5.62 1.65 10.96
C VAL A 151 -6.66 0.73 10.28
N GLU A 152 -6.58 -0.59 10.46
CA GLU A 152 -7.67 -1.52 10.06
C GLU A 152 -8.99 -1.22 10.77
N ARG A 153 -8.96 -0.87 12.07
CA ARG A 153 -10.16 -0.38 12.77
C ARG A 153 -10.72 0.89 12.16
N LEU A 154 -9.88 1.84 11.76
CA LEU A 154 -10.33 3.09 11.15
C LEU A 154 -11.02 2.80 9.82
N TYR A 155 -10.44 1.91 8.99
CA TYR A 155 -11.07 1.43 7.75
C TYR A 155 -12.44 0.79 8.01
N SER A 156 -12.52 -0.11 8.99
CA SER A 156 -13.73 -0.88 9.29
C SER A 156 -14.86 -0.01 9.87
N LYS A 157 -14.55 0.98 10.72
CA LYS A 157 -15.55 1.81 11.42
C LYS A 157 -16.20 2.88 10.55
N GLN A 158 -15.51 3.36 9.51
CA GLN A 158 -16.08 4.35 8.59
C GLN A 158 -17.01 3.76 7.52
N ARG A 159 -17.10 2.43 7.40
CA ARG A 159 -17.79 1.76 6.28
C ARG A 159 -18.97 0.88 6.71
N SER A 160 -19.73 1.31 7.73
CA SER A 160 -21.02 0.66 8.05
C SER A 160 -22.12 1.12 7.07
N TRP A 161 -22.03 0.71 5.80
CA TRP A 161 -23.17 0.85 4.90
C TRP A 161 -24.19 -0.24 5.19
N LYS A 162 -25.45 0.15 5.44
CA LYS A 162 -26.57 -0.79 5.58
C LYS A 162 -27.43 -0.66 4.32
N PRO A 163 -27.51 -1.68 3.46
CA PRO A 163 -28.46 -1.65 2.35
C PRO A 163 -29.87 -1.50 2.91
N ALA A 164 -30.61 -0.49 2.45
CA ALA A 164 -32.06 -0.48 2.60
C ALA A 164 -32.59 -1.53 1.62
N LEU A 165 -32.82 -2.75 2.11
CA LEU A 165 -33.54 -3.78 1.34
C LEU A 165 -35.00 -3.34 1.29
N GLU A 166 -35.36 -2.60 0.25
CA GLU A 166 -36.78 -2.34 -0.02
C GLU A 166 -37.42 -3.61 -0.60
N THR A 167 -38.64 -3.88 -0.15
CA THR A 167 -39.41 -5.05 -0.59
C THR A 167 -39.93 -4.80 -2.00
N ILE A 168 -39.47 -5.58 -2.97
CA ILE A 168 -39.97 -5.56 -4.34
C ILE A 168 -41.39 -6.15 -4.39
N VAL A 169 -42.34 -5.36 -4.91
CA VAL A 169 -43.73 -5.79 -5.15
C VAL A 169 -43.81 -6.35 -6.58
N GLU A 170 -44.14 -7.63 -6.72
CA GLU A 170 -44.38 -8.23 -8.04
C GLU A 170 -45.66 -7.64 -8.66
N THR A 171 -45.51 -6.98 -9.79
CA THR A 171 -46.64 -6.56 -10.63
C THR A 171 -47.00 -7.70 -11.57
N THR A 172 -48.20 -8.27 -11.40
CA THR A 172 -48.71 -9.30 -12.30
C THR A 172 -49.06 -8.66 -13.65
N PRO A 173 -48.61 -9.22 -14.78
CA PRO A 173 -48.97 -8.71 -16.09
C PRO A 173 -50.45 -8.98 -16.35
N SER A 174 -51.20 -7.92 -16.68
CA SER A 174 -52.59 -8.01 -17.09
C SER A 174 -52.71 -8.81 -18.38
N LYS A 175 -53.52 -9.88 -18.34
CA LYS A 175 -53.85 -10.70 -19.50
C LYS A 175 -54.90 -9.95 -20.34
N LEU A 176 -54.59 -9.72 -21.61
CA LEU A 176 -55.56 -9.34 -22.66
C LEU A 176 -56.55 -10.49 -22.91
#